data_AF-A0A3B1A7C9-F1
#
_entry.id   AF-A0A3B1A7C9-F1
#
_cell.length_a   1.000
_cell.length_b   1.000
_cell.length_c   1.000
_cell.angle_alpha   90.00
_cell.angle_beta   90.00
_cell.angle_gamma   90.00
#
_symmetry.space_group_name_H-M   'P 1'
#
loop_
_entity.id
_entity.type
_entity.pdbx_description
1 polymer ?
#
loop_
_entity_poly.entity_id
_entity_poly.type
_entity_poly.pdbx_seq_one_letter_code
_entity_poly.pdbx_strand_id
1 'polypeptide(L)'
;MTSLNFSEVITWITVFLLVAAIPLTLVYFRYLNSKKSDSQLKKIQAKAKSNRRPKLEALPAVDLNFNFNNNWSAGESTETDYAVDEDADRKLAKILLKTIALNGESGMLIKQIADTLELHEIEVNYPLNYLAKHGFIEPVTSQKGSIYYLTSRGTAYCTKKGYSAQVA
;
A
#
# COMPACT_ATOMS: atom_id res chain seq x y z
N MET A 1 -36.52 54.22 15.10
CA MET A 1 -35.90 54.39 13.78
C MET A 1 -34.40 54.50 13.98
N THR A 2 -33.66 53.42 13.81
CA THR A 2 -32.19 53.40 13.92
C THR A 2 -31.60 53.75 12.57
N SER A 3 -30.96 54.90 12.45
CA SER A 3 -30.19 55.28 11.27
C SER A 3 -28.99 54.35 11.14
N LEU A 4 -28.96 53.49 10.12
CA LEU A 4 -27.78 52.69 9.81
C LEU A 4 -26.62 53.62 9.47
N ASN A 5 -25.49 53.42 10.14
CA ASN A 5 -24.27 54.17 9.86
C ASN A 5 -23.71 53.68 8.52
N PHE A 6 -23.50 54.60 7.59
CA PHE A 6 -23.00 54.32 6.24
C PHE A 6 -21.66 53.54 6.25
N SER A 7 -20.83 53.74 7.28
CA SER A 7 -19.58 53.00 7.49
C SER A 7 -19.81 51.50 7.72
N GLU A 8 -20.82 51.12 8.49
CA GLU A 8 -21.13 49.70 8.75
C GLU A 8 -21.56 49.00 7.46
N VAL A 9 -22.38 49.66 6.65
CA VAL A 9 -22.84 49.11 5.36
C VAL A 9 -21.65 48.80 4.44
N ILE A 10 -20.65 49.69 4.38
CA ILE A 10 -19.45 49.47 3.56
C ILE A 10 -18.63 48.29 4.08
N THR A 11 -18.45 48.16 5.40
CA THR A 11 -17.70 47.05 5.98
C THR A 11 -18.38 45.70 5.71
N TRP A 12 -19.71 45.64 5.79
CA TRP A 12 -20.43 44.40 5.48
C TRP A 12 -20.34 44.03 3.99
N ILE A 13 -20.36 45.01 3.09
CA ILE A 13 -20.18 44.77 1.64
C ILE A 13 -18.78 44.22 1.35
N THR A 14 -17.72 44.77 1.97
CA THR A 14 -16.35 44.29 1.72
C THR A 14 -16.13 42.88 2.24
N VAL A 15 -16.66 42.55 3.42
CA VAL A 15 -16.60 41.19 3.98
C VAL A 15 -17.34 40.21 3.07
N PHE A 16 -18.51 40.58 2.56
CA PHE A 16 -19.30 39.73 1.68
C PHE A 16 -18.59 39.45 0.34
N LEU A 17 -17.94 40.46 -0.24
CA LEU A 17 -17.15 40.31 -1.47
C LEU A 17 -15.95 39.37 -1.26
N LEU A 18 -15.29 39.45 -0.10
CA LEU A 18 -14.13 38.61 0.21
C LEU A 18 -14.55 37.14 0.38
N VAL A 19 -15.67 36.87 1.07
CA VAL A 19 -16.20 35.51 1.24
C VAL A 19 -16.66 34.92 -0.09
N ALA A 20 -17.29 35.71 -0.97
CA ALA A 20 -17.72 35.26 -2.28
C ALA A 20 -16.56 34.92 -3.24
N ALA A 21 -15.38 35.53 -3.05
CA ALA A 21 -14.20 35.28 -3.88
C ALA A 21 -13.45 33.98 -3.55
N ILE A 22 -13.58 33.47 -2.32
CA ILE A 22 -12.90 32.24 -1.85
C ILE A 22 -13.30 30.98 -2.67
N PRO A 23 -14.58 30.66 -2.91
CA PRO A 23 -14.93 29.46 -3.67
C PRO A 23 -14.46 29.52 -5.14
N LEU A 24 -14.47 30.71 -5.76
CA LEU A 24 -14.01 30.90 -7.13
C LEU A 24 -12.51 30.63 -7.28
N THR A 25 -11.71 31.12 -6.34
CA THR A 25 -10.25 30.91 -6.35
C THR A 25 -9.88 29.45 -6.11
N LEU A 26 -10.64 28.74 -5.26
CA LEU A 26 -10.40 27.33 -4.96
C LEU A 26 -10.69 26.42 -6.18
N VAL A 27 -11.76 26.70 -6.92
CA VAL A 27 -12.07 25.98 -8.17
C VAL A 27 -11.03 26.26 -9.26
N TYR A 28 -10.63 27.52 -9.43
CA TYR A 28 -9.61 27.92 -10.39
C TYR A 28 -8.24 27.26 -10.10
N PHE A 29 -7.86 27.18 -8.82
CA PHE A 29 -6.63 26.51 -8.38
C PHE A 29 -6.64 24.99 -8.67
N ARG A 30 -7.77 24.31 -8.44
CA ARG A 30 -7.91 22.88 -8.78
C ARG A 30 -7.80 22.63 -10.29
N TYR A 31 -8.41 23.49 -11.10
CA TYR A 31 -8.37 23.36 -12.56
C TYR A 31 -6.94 23.50 -13.13
N LEU A 32 -6.14 24.42 -12.59
CA LEU A 32 -4.74 24.60 -12.99
C LEU A 32 -3.85 23.40 -12.60
N ASN A 33 -4.06 22.81 -11.42
CA ASN A 33 -3.26 21.66 -10.98
C ASN A 33 -3.65 20.34 -11.66
N SER A 34 -4.91 20.18 -12.07
CA SER A 34 -5.35 18.98 -12.80
C SER A 34 -4.60 18.79 -14.13
N LYS A 35 -4.27 19.89 -14.85
CA LYS A 35 -3.62 19.78 -16.17
C LYS A 35 -2.14 19.36 -16.12
N LYS A 36 -1.46 19.52 -14.98
CA LYS A 36 -0.04 19.14 -14.85
C LYS A 36 0.17 17.65 -14.53
N SER A 37 -0.85 16.98 -14.00
CA SER A 37 -0.80 15.55 -13.61
C SER A 37 -0.77 14.59 -14.80
N ASP A 38 -1.57 14.85 -15.84
CA ASP A 38 -1.84 13.84 -16.87
C ASP A 38 -0.69 13.65 -17.88
N SER A 39 0.19 14.65 -18.03
CA SER A 39 1.31 14.58 -18.97
C SER A 39 2.53 13.81 -18.43
N GLN A 40 2.68 13.72 -17.11
CA GLN A 40 3.75 12.98 -16.43
C GLN A 40 3.39 11.49 -16.29
N LEU A 41 2.12 11.18 -16.00
CA LEU A 41 1.62 9.81 -15.85
C LEU A 41 1.73 8.99 -17.15
N LYS A 42 1.46 9.59 -18.32
CA LYS A 42 1.57 8.90 -19.62
C LYS A 42 3.02 8.55 -19.99
N LYS A 43 4.00 9.35 -19.57
CA LYS A 43 5.43 9.10 -19.86
C LYS A 43 6.04 8.03 -18.96
N ILE A 44 5.58 7.93 -17.71
CA ILE A 44 6.03 6.88 -16.78
C ILE A 44 5.42 5.52 -17.17
N GLN A 45 4.15 5.47 -17.56
CA GLN A 45 3.49 4.23 -17.98
C GLN A 45 4.05 3.66 -19.30
N ALA A 46 4.47 4.52 -20.25
CA ALA A 46 5.11 4.07 -21.49
C ALA A 46 6.53 3.49 -21.24
N LYS A 47 7.28 4.01 -20.26
CA LYS A 47 8.59 3.46 -19.87
C LYS A 47 8.47 2.18 -19.03
N ALA A 48 7.41 2.02 -18.24
CA ALA A 48 7.18 0.82 -17.42
C ALA A 48 6.79 -0.42 -18.25
N LYS A 49 6.10 -0.26 -19.38
CA LYS A 49 5.75 -1.40 -20.26
C LYS A 49 6.91 -1.89 -21.14
N SER A 50 7.92 -1.05 -21.41
CA SER A 50 9.02 -1.40 -22.30
C SER A 50 10.21 -2.08 -21.60
N ASN A 51 10.27 -2.13 -20.27
CA ASN A 51 11.44 -2.62 -19.53
C ASN A 51 11.15 -3.80 -18.58
N ARG A 52 9.97 -4.45 -18.67
CA ARG A 52 9.61 -5.66 -17.90
C ARG A 52 10.29 -6.94 -18.43
N ARG A 53 11.60 -6.88 -18.66
CA ARG A 53 12.49 -8.04 -18.57
C ARG A 53 13.85 -7.62 -18.01
N PRO A 54 13.97 -7.28 -16.71
CA PRO A 54 15.26 -7.40 -16.06
C PRO A 54 15.50 -8.89 -15.79
N LYS A 55 16.38 -9.46 -16.61
CA LYS A 55 17.43 -10.41 -16.22
C LYS A 55 17.21 -11.11 -14.87
N LEU A 56 16.66 -12.30 -14.95
CA LEU A 56 16.67 -13.33 -13.92
C LEU A 56 18.11 -13.91 -13.84
N GLU A 57 19.10 -13.11 -13.43
CA GLU A 57 20.47 -13.61 -13.22
C GLU A 57 20.76 -13.74 -11.73
N ALA A 58 20.77 -15.00 -11.29
CA ALA A 58 21.50 -15.57 -10.16
C ALA A 58 21.20 -15.03 -8.74
N LEU A 59 20.05 -15.43 -8.20
CA LEU A 59 19.99 -15.77 -6.77
C LEU A 59 20.26 -17.28 -6.63
N PRO A 60 21.13 -17.73 -5.71
CA PRO A 60 21.48 -19.13 -5.59
C PRO A 60 20.20 -19.94 -5.33
N ALA A 61 19.99 -20.95 -6.17
CA ALA A 61 18.95 -21.95 -6.01
C ALA A 61 19.20 -22.71 -4.69
N VAL A 62 18.69 -22.15 -3.58
CA VAL A 62 18.54 -22.91 -2.34
C VAL A 62 17.28 -23.75 -2.50
N ASP A 63 17.50 -24.90 -3.13
CA ASP A 63 16.55 -25.97 -3.27
C ASP A 63 16.27 -26.57 -1.89
N LEU A 64 15.09 -26.31 -1.34
CA LEU A 64 14.59 -26.98 -0.14
C LEU A 64 13.07 -27.17 -0.23
N ASN A 65 12.74 -28.36 -0.71
CA ASN A 65 11.47 -29.07 -0.69
C ASN A 65 10.59 -28.70 0.52
N PHE A 66 9.63 -27.78 0.31
CA PHE A 66 8.55 -27.50 1.24
C PHE A 66 7.34 -28.29 0.77
N ASN A 67 7.06 -29.44 1.41
CA ASN A 67 5.87 -30.23 1.12
C ASN A 67 4.63 -29.50 1.65
N PHE A 68 4.05 -28.67 0.79
CA PHE A 68 2.68 -28.18 0.91
C PHE A 68 1.74 -29.38 0.68
N ASN A 69 1.38 -30.11 1.74
CA ASN A 69 0.34 -31.13 1.62
C ASN A 69 -1.04 -30.46 1.42
N ASN A 70 -1.36 -30.19 0.15
CA ASN A 70 -2.58 -30.39 -0.63
C ASN A 70 -3.98 -30.12 -0.04
N ASN A 71 -4.14 -29.51 1.13
CA ASN A 71 -5.47 -29.13 1.63
C ASN A 71 -5.80 -27.65 1.35
N TRP A 72 -5.45 -27.20 0.14
CA TRP A 72 -5.94 -25.95 -0.45
C TRP A 72 -7.34 -26.21 -1.02
N SER A 73 -8.35 -26.32 -0.15
CA SER A 73 -9.74 -26.25 -0.60
C SER A 73 -10.08 -24.79 -0.80
N ALA A 74 -10.22 -24.41 -2.08
CA ALA A 74 -10.72 -23.12 -2.52
C ALA A 74 -11.98 -22.77 -1.72
N GLY A 75 -11.85 -21.82 -0.81
CA GLY A 75 -13.00 -21.12 -0.24
C GLY A 75 -13.55 -20.26 -1.35
N GLU A 76 -14.67 -20.72 -1.91
CA GLU A 76 -15.50 -20.06 -2.90
C GLU A 76 -15.77 -18.60 -2.51
N SER A 77 -15.06 -17.68 -3.16
CA SER A 77 -15.42 -16.26 -3.21
C SER A 77 -15.26 -15.79 -4.65
N THR A 78 -16.41 -15.65 -5.28
CA THR A 78 -16.73 -14.99 -6.55
C THR A 78 -15.70 -13.99 -7.09
N GLU A 79 -15.24 -14.30 -8.30
CA GLU A 79 -14.94 -13.36 -9.39
C GLU A 79 -14.01 -12.17 -9.11
N THR A 80 -12.71 -12.40 -9.29
CA THR A 80 -11.90 -11.53 -10.16
C THR A 80 -10.96 -12.41 -10.98
N ASP A 81 -11.16 -12.41 -12.29
CA ASP A 81 -10.38 -13.13 -13.30
C ASP A 81 -8.97 -12.53 -13.42
N TYR A 82 -8.13 -12.85 -12.45
CA TYR A 82 -6.68 -12.78 -12.59
C TYR A 82 -6.21 -14.23 -12.53
N ALA A 83 -5.60 -14.73 -13.61
CA ALA A 83 -4.87 -15.99 -13.59
C ALA A 83 -3.69 -15.81 -12.62
N VAL A 84 -3.96 -16.05 -11.34
CA VAL A 84 -2.99 -15.98 -10.26
C VAL A 84 -2.07 -17.17 -10.43
N ASP A 85 -0.85 -16.88 -10.87
CA ASP A 85 0.22 -17.86 -10.92
C ASP A 85 0.54 -18.24 -9.46
N GLU A 86 -0.01 -19.36 -8.98
CA GLU A 86 -0.01 -19.77 -7.58
C GLU A 86 1.43 -19.84 -7.00
N ASP A 87 2.40 -20.09 -7.87
CA ASP A 87 3.82 -20.09 -7.55
C ASP A 87 4.39 -18.67 -7.33
N ALA A 88 3.88 -17.66 -8.04
CA ALA A 88 4.29 -16.27 -7.86
C ALA A 88 3.82 -15.74 -6.50
N ASP A 89 2.59 -16.04 -6.11
CA ASP A 89 2.03 -15.63 -4.82
C ASP A 89 2.73 -16.32 -3.64
N ARG A 90 3.11 -17.59 -3.79
CA ARG A 90 3.93 -18.30 -2.79
C ARG A 90 5.31 -17.68 -2.64
N LYS A 91 5.93 -17.21 -3.73
CA LYS A 91 7.21 -16.48 -3.69
C LYS A 91 7.03 -15.12 -3.02
N LEU A 92 5.98 -14.38 -3.37
CA LEU A 92 5.65 -13.09 -2.76
C LEU A 92 5.39 -13.22 -1.26
N ALA A 93 4.64 -14.24 -0.81
CA ALA A 93 4.41 -14.50 0.61
C ALA A 93 5.71 -14.70 1.39
N LYS A 94 6.70 -15.41 0.82
CA LYS A 94 8.02 -15.58 1.46
C LYS A 94 8.78 -14.26 1.55
N ILE A 95 8.74 -13.45 0.48
CA ILE A 95 9.39 -12.13 0.44
C ILE A 95 8.76 -11.21 1.49
N LEU A 96 7.43 -11.16 1.55
CA LEU A 96 6.68 -10.36 2.52
C LEU A 96 7.02 -10.76 3.95
N LEU A 97 7.03 -12.05 4.24
CA LEU A 97 7.38 -12.55 5.57
C LEU A 97 8.81 -12.17 5.96
N LYS A 98 9.76 -12.21 5.02
CA LYS A 98 11.13 -11.73 5.22
C LYS A 98 11.17 -10.22 5.48
N THR A 99 10.43 -9.42 4.72
CA THR A 99 10.39 -7.95 4.88
C THR A 99 9.86 -7.57 6.25
N ILE A 100 8.77 -8.18 6.71
CA ILE A 100 8.22 -7.94 8.05
C ILE A 100 9.23 -8.38 9.13
N ALA A 101 9.93 -9.50 8.93
CA ALA A 101 10.96 -9.97 9.87
C ALA A 101 12.18 -9.06 9.97
N LEU A 102 12.57 -8.40 8.88
CA LEU A 102 13.65 -7.42 8.87
C LEU A 102 13.27 -6.14 9.61
N ASN A 103 11.98 -5.81 9.69
CA ASN A 103 11.49 -4.66 10.46
C ASN A 103 11.32 -4.96 11.96
N GLY A 104 11.52 -6.21 12.36
CA GLY A 104 11.48 -6.65 13.76
C GLY A 104 10.08 -6.61 14.38
N GLU A 105 10.01 -6.24 15.66
CA GLU A 105 8.77 -6.24 16.45
C GLU A 105 7.85 -5.04 16.16
N SER A 106 8.31 -4.04 15.40
CA SER A 106 7.52 -2.81 15.15
C SER A 106 6.27 -3.04 14.30
N GLY A 107 6.13 -4.20 13.65
CA GLY A 107 5.09 -4.45 12.67
C GLY A 107 5.23 -3.55 11.44
N MET A 108 4.39 -3.76 10.43
CA MET A 108 4.39 -2.95 9.22
C MET A 108 2.98 -2.68 8.70
N LEU A 109 2.74 -1.46 8.22
CA LEU A 109 1.52 -1.12 7.48
C LEU A 109 1.59 -1.70 6.06
N ILE A 110 0.45 -2.10 5.49
CA ILE A 110 0.37 -2.57 4.08
C ILE A 110 1.05 -1.60 3.13
N LYS A 111 0.81 -0.30 3.32
CA LYS A 111 1.44 0.76 2.51
C LYS A 111 2.95 0.72 2.57
N GLN A 112 3.52 0.60 3.76
CA GLN A 112 4.97 0.52 3.94
C GLN A 112 5.54 -0.74 3.29
N ILE A 113 4.83 -1.86 3.40
CA ILE A 113 5.24 -3.13 2.79
C ILE A 113 5.21 -3.01 1.25
N ALA A 114 4.15 -2.45 0.70
CA ALA A 114 3.99 -2.21 -0.73
C ALA A 114 5.07 -1.26 -1.27
N ASP A 115 5.32 -0.15 -0.56
CA ASP A 115 6.37 0.81 -0.88
C ASP A 115 7.77 0.16 -0.83
N THR A 116 8.04 -0.67 0.18
CA THR A 116 9.35 -1.36 0.33
C THR A 116 9.60 -2.37 -0.79
N LEU A 117 8.55 -2.97 -1.33
CA LEU A 117 8.65 -3.98 -2.39
C LEU A 117 8.40 -3.42 -3.79
N GLU A 118 8.12 -2.11 -3.92
CA GLU A 118 7.72 -1.46 -5.17
C GLU A 118 6.51 -2.14 -5.84
N LEU A 119 5.60 -2.69 -5.02
CA LEU A 119 4.38 -3.38 -5.46
C LEU A 119 3.14 -2.52 -5.22
N HIS A 120 2.05 -2.85 -5.91
CA HIS A 120 0.77 -2.22 -5.63
C HIS A 120 0.13 -2.81 -4.36
N GLU A 121 -0.57 -2.01 -3.54
CA GLU A 121 -1.21 -2.47 -2.29
C GLU A 121 -2.13 -3.69 -2.50
N ILE A 122 -2.80 -3.75 -3.65
CA ILE A 122 -3.70 -4.86 -4.04
C ILE A 122 -2.93 -6.18 -4.20
N GLU A 123 -1.73 -6.14 -4.79
CA GLU A 123 -0.89 -7.33 -5.04
C GLU A 123 -0.34 -7.91 -3.72
N VAL A 124 -0.20 -7.06 -2.71
CA VAL A 124 0.31 -7.44 -1.39
C VAL A 124 -0.79 -7.99 -0.47
N ASN A 125 -2.05 -7.60 -0.72
CA ASN A 125 -3.18 -7.92 0.14
C ASN A 125 -3.47 -9.43 0.19
N TYR A 126 -3.44 -10.09 -0.98
CA TYR A 126 -3.75 -11.52 -1.07
C TYR A 126 -2.71 -12.40 -0.36
N PRO A 127 -1.39 -12.24 -0.59
CA PRO A 127 -0.38 -12.98 0.16
C PRO A 127 -0.36 -12.66 1.66
N LEU A 128 -0.64 -11.41 2.07
CA LEU A 128 -0.75 -11.05 3.49
C LEU A 128 -1.92 -11.78 4.16
N ASN A 129 -3.08 -11.83 3.52
CA ASN A 129 -4.24 -12.55 4.05
C ASN A 129 -3.93 -14.06 4.18
N TYR A 130 -3.21 -14.63 3.22
CA TYR A 130 -2.73 -16.00 3.31
C TYR A 130 -1.81 -16.20 4.53
N LEU A 131 -0.79 -15.37 4.71
CA LEU A 131 0.11 -15.47 5.86
C LEU A 131 -0.63 -15.31 7.20
N ALA A 132 -1.65 -14.45 7.24
CA ALA A 132 -2.49 -14.25 8.42
C ALA A 132 -3.34 -15.49 8.72
N LYS A 133 -4.01 -16.05 7.71
CA LYS A 133 -4.83 -17.26 7.83
C LYS A 133 -4.04 -18.47 8.32
N HIS A 134 -2.76 -18.56 7.95
CA HIS A 134 -1.85 -19.62 8.41
C HIS A 134 -1.12 -19.30 9.72
N GLY A 135 -1.42 -18.16 10.34
CA GLY A 135 -0.93 -17.77 11.66
C GLY A 135 0.55 -17.43 11.66
N PHE A 136 1.13 -16.98 10.55
CA PHE A 136 2.49 -16.46 10.50
C PHE A 136 2.55 -14.97 10.85
N ILE A 137 1.50 -14.23 10.52
CA ILE A 137 1.37 -12.81 10.85
C ILE A 137 0.00 -12.55 11.47
N GLU A 138 -0.09 -11.46 12.24
CA GLU A 138 -1.33 -11.02 12.87
C GLU A 138 -1.63 -9.58 12.45
N PRO A 139 -2.80 -9.33 11.81
CA PRO A 139 -3.25 -8.00 11.50
C PRO A 139 -3.88 -7.36 12.75
N VAL A 140 -3.33 -6.23 13.18
CA VAL A 140 -3.86 -5.40 14.26
C VAL A 140 -4.41 -4.12 13.65
N THR A 141 -5.71 -3.86 13.84
CA THR A 141 -6.37 -2.67 13.30
C THR A 141 -5.91 -1.42 14.06
N SER A 142 -5.43 -0.42 13.32
CA SER A 142 -5.07 0.90 13.84
C SER A 142 -5.85 2.00 13.11
N GLN A 143 -5.84 3.23 13.65
CA GLN A 143 -6.49 4.39 13.04
C GLN A 143 -5.98 4.70 11.62
N LYS A 144 -4.76 4.27 11.29
CA LYS A 144 -4.10 4.48 9.98
C LYS A 144 -4.24 3.29 9.02
N GLY A 145 -4.91 2.21 9.44
CA GLY A 145 -5.02 0.94 8.71
C GLY A 145 -4.53 -0.26 9.52
N SER A 146 -4.50 -1.43 8.89
CA SER A 146 -4.03 -2.67 9.52
C SER A 146 -2.50 -2.72 9.58
N ILE A 147 -1.96 -2.92 10.77
CA ILE A 147 -0.53 -3.16 11.02
C ILE A 147 -0.34 -4.66 11.15
N TYR A 148 0.63 -5.21 10.44
CA TYR A 148 0.90 -6.65 10.43
C TYR A 148 2.13 -6.94 11.28
N TYR A 149 1.95 -7.78 12.30
CA TYR A 149 3.00 -8.23 13.21
C TYR A 149 3.35 -9.69 12.95
N LEU A 150 4.56 -10.12 13.29
CA LEU A 150 4.91 -11.53 13.30
C LEU A 150 4.33 -12.21 14.54
N THR A 151 3.68 -13.35 14.36
CA THR A 151 3.29 -14.21 15.48
C THR A 151 4.51 -14.99 16.00
N SER A 152 4.39 -15.65 17.16
CA SER A 152 5.42 -16.57 17.65
C SER A 152 5.79 -17.68 16.65
N ARG A 153 4.84 -18.08 15.80
CA ARG A 153 5.07 -19.05 14.73
C ARG A 153 5.83 -18.41 13.55
N GLY A 154 5.45 -17.20 13.17
CA GLY A 154 6.15 -16.39 12.17
C GLY A 154 7.60 -16.13 12.55
N THR A 155 7.85 -15.69 13.78
CA THR A 155 9.19 -15.43 14.29
C THR A 155 10.04 -16.70 14.28
N ALA A 156 9.55 -17.82 14.81
CA ALA A 156 10.28 -19.09 14.79
C ALA A 156 10.65 -19.55 13.36
N TYR A 157 9.75 -19.35 12.40
CA TYR A 157 10.02 -19.61 10.99
C TYR A 157 11.13 -18.70 10.44
N CYS A 158 11.02 -17.39 10.69
CA CYS A 158 11.99 -16.40 10.23
C CYS A 158 13.37 -16.63 10.83
N THR A 159 13.47 -16.93 12.14
CA THR A 159 14.72 -17.30 12.80
C THR A 159 15.34 -18.55 12.20
N LYS A 160 14.55 -19.61 11.96
CA LYS A 160 15.04 -20.84 11.30
C LYS A 160 15.58 -20.58 9.90
N LYS A 161 15.07 -19.55 9.22
CA LYS A 161 15.50 -19.13 7.89
C LYS A 161 16.60 -18.06 7.89
N GLY A 162 17.02 -17.57 9.06
CA GLY A 162 17.99 -16.49 9.17
C GLY A 162 17.45 -15.11 8.75
N TYR A 163 16.12 -14.94 8.77
CA TYR A 163 15.48 -13.63 8.58
C TYR A 163 15.36 -12.97 9.95
N SER A 164 16.44 -12.35 10.42
CA SER A 164 16.45 -11.60 11.67
C SER A 164 16.76 -10.14 11.38
N ALA A 165 15.93 -9.24 11.90
CA ALA A 165 16.30 -7.85 12.08
C ALA A 165 17.59 -7.82 12.91
N GLN A 166 18.68 -7.31 12.35
CA GLN A 166 19.86 -6.99 13.17
C GLN A 166 19.44 -5.84 14.09
N VAL A 167 19.29 -6.14 15.38
CA VAL A 167 19.28 -5.12 16.42
C VAL A 167 20.71 -4.57 16.44
N ALA A 168 20.92 -3.46 15.75
CA ALA A 168 22.13 -2.65 15.84
C ALA A 168 22.02 -1.68 17.01
#